data_AF-A0A6N8VXS7-F1
#
_entry.id   AF-A0A6N8VXS7-F1
#
_cell.length_a   1.000
_cell.length_b   1.000
_cell.length_c   1.000
_cell.angle_alpha   90.00
_cell.angle_beta   90.00
_cell.angle_gamma   90.00
#
_symmetry.space_group_name_H-M   'P 1'
#
loop_
_entity.id
_entity.type
_entity.pdbx_description
1 polymer ?
#
loop_
_entity_poly.entity_id
_entity_poly.type
_entity_poly.pdbx_seq_one_letter_code
_entity_poly.pdbx_strand_id
1 'polypeptide(L)'
;GYFIMGGSDPEAITLSWPTTQIAYLGPEGGAAVVHRKKLAGIEDRDDHRLLLDELAEPFRRNMNPWRGAQMATIDNIIDPVETRPRVIQAFEALGRGGRR
;
A
#
# COMPACT_ATOMS: atom_id res chain seq x y z
N GLY A 1 4.12 -2.10 9.29
CA GLY A 1 4.88 -2.90 8.31
C GLY A 1 5.65 -1.99 7.37
N TYR A 2 4.94 -1.32 6.46
CA TYR A 2 5.52 -0.46 5.40
C TYR A 2 6.68 0.45 5.84
N PHE A 3 6.48 1.31 6.85
CA PHE A 3 7.52 2.23 7.32
C PHE A 3 8.78 1.54 7.89
N ILE A 4 8.61 0.36 8.49
CA ILE A 4 9.76 -0.41 9.04
C ILE A 4 10.58 -1.02 7.91
N MET A 5 9.96 -1.28 6.76
CA MET A 5 10.61 -1.85 5.58
C MET A 5 11.21 -0.77 4.66
N GLY A 6 11.53 0.41 5.20
CA GLY A 6 12.09 1.54 4.43
C GLY A 6 11.05 2.31 3.60
N GLY A 7 9.76 2.07 3.82
CA GLY A 7 8.71 2.85 3.17
C GLY A 7 8.74 4.31 3.64
N SER A 8 8.72 5.27 2.70
CA SER A 8 8.79 6.71 2.95
C SER A 8 10.15 7.26 3.41
N ASP A 9 11.24 6.52 3.22
CA ASP A 9 12.59 7.06 3.42
C ASP A 9 12.95 8.06 2.29
N PRO A 10 13.24 9.34 2.59
CA PRO A 10 13.54 10.35 1.57
C PRO A 10 14.88 10.14 0.86
N GLU A 11 15.80 9.34 1.41
CA GLU A 11 17.09 9.05 0.79
C GLU A 11 17.07 7.77 -0.06
N ALA A 12 16.01 6.96 0.06
CA ALA A 12 15.84 5.71 -0.67
C ALA A 12 14.94 5.87 -1.90
N ILE A 13 15.22 5.07 -2.94
CA ILE A 13 14.33 4.95 -4.10
C ILE A 13 13.27 3.89 -3.80
N THR A 14 12.01 4.29 -3.78
CA THR A 14 10.85 3.42 -3.53
C THR A 14 10.15 3.04 -4.82
N LEU A 15 10.24 1.76 -5.18
CA LEU A 15 9.57 1.18 -6.36
C LEU A 15 8.36 0.35 -5.92
N SER A 16 7.29 0.41 -6.71
CA SER A 16 6.08 -0.37 -6.47
C SER A 16 5.64 -1.13 -7.72
N TRP A 17 5.02 -2.29 -7.53
CA TRP A 17 4.38 -3.03 -8.62
C TRP A 17 2.91 -2.62 -8.75
N PRO A 18 2.29 -2.79 -9.94
CA PRO A 18 0.87 -2.49 -10.13
C PRO A 18 -0.05 -3.30 -9.21
N THR A 19 0.40 -4.49 -8.79
CA THR A 19 -0.32 -5.41 -7.90
C THR A 19 -0.14 -5.10 -6.42
N THR A 20 0.69 -4.12 -6.07
CA THR A 20 0.99 -3.78 -4.68
C THR A 20 -0.22 -3.17 -3.98
N GLN A 21 -0.56 -3.71 -2.80
CA GLN A 21 -1.60 -3.16 -1.94
C GLN A 21 -0.98 -2.36 -0.81
N ILE A 22 -1.23 -1.05 -0.77
CA ILE A 22 -0.75 -0.14 0.28
C ILE A 22 -1.95 0.52 0.95
N ALA A 23 -2.05 0.30 2.24
CA ALA A 23 -3.05 0.92 3.10
C ALA A 23 -2.54 0.98 4.55
N TYR A 24 -3.13 1.88 5.35
CA TYR A 24 -2.82 1.98 6.77
C TYR A 24 -3.37 0.78 7.57
N LEU A 25 -4.52 0.25 7.14
CA LEU A 25 -5.21 -0.91 7.71
C LEU A 25 -5.60 -1.87 6.58
N GLY A 26 -5.75 -3.15 6.92
CA GLY A 26 -6.39 -4.12 6.04
C GLY A 26 -7.84 -3.74 5.72
N PRO A 27 -8.44 -4.30 4.66
CA PRO A 27 -9.72 -3.85 4.13
C PRO A 27 -10.86 -4.01 5.14
N GLU A 28 -10.88 -5.14 5.83
CA GLU A 28 -11.81 -5.42 6.93
C GLU A 28 -11.58 -4.48 8.13
N GLY A 29 -10.33 -4.19 8.46
CA GLY A 29 -9.99 -3.25 9.54
C GLY A 29 -10.45 -1.82 9.24
N GLY A 30 -10.24 -1.36 8.00
CA GLY A 30 -10.73 -0.06 7.53
C GLY A 30 -12.26 0.02 7.56
N ALA A 31 -12.93 -1.00 7.02
CA ALA A 31 -14.39 -1.09 7.03
C ALA A 31 -14.95 -1.13 8.46
N ALA A 32 -14.34 -1.88 9.37
CA ALA A 32 -14.75 -1.96 10.78
C ALA A 32 -14.64 -0.61 11.50
N VAL A 33 -13.59 0.16 11.24
CA VAL A 33 -13.42 1.50 11.84
C VAL A 33 -14.43 2.49 11.28
N VAL A 34 -14.60 2.54 9.96
CA VAL A 34 -15.49 3.50 9.28
C VAL A 34 -16.97 3.18 9.57
N HIS A 35 -17.33 1.90 9.54
CA HIS A 35 -18.71 1.44 9.72
C HIS A 35 -19.00 0.88 11.12
N ARG A 36 -18.20 1.25 12.11
CA ARG A 36 -18.34 0.78 13.51
C ARG A 36 -19.77 0.86 14.03
N LYS A 37 -20.48 1.96 13.75
CA LYS A 37 -21.87 2.16 14.19
C LYS A 37 -22.87 1.22 13.50
N LYS A 38 -22.63 0.90 12.22
CA LYS A 38 -23.49 0.00 11.42
C LYS A 38 -23.30 -1.46 11.84
N LEU A 39 -22.07 -1.83 12.20
CA LEU A 39 -21.71 -3.17 12.65
C LEU A 39 -22.10 -3.44 14.10
N ALA A 40 -22.13 -2.42 14.97
CA ALA A 40 -22.49 -2.57 16.39
C ALA A 40 -23.95 -2.98 16.63
N GLY A 41 -24.83 -2.83 15.65
CA GLY A 41 -26.24 -3.22 15.75
C GLY A 41 -26.55 -4.65 15.33
N ILE A 42 -25.55 -5.45 14.96
CA ILE A 42 -25.73 -6.83 14.50
C ILE A 42 -25.32 -7.79 15.62
N GLU A 43 -26.29 -8.56 16.12
CA GLU A 43 -26.08 -9.55 17.18
C GLU A 43 -25.61 -10.90 16.61
N ASP A 44 -26.02 -11.23 15.37
CA ASP A 44 -25.62 -12.45 14.68
C ASP A 44 -24.21 -12.33 14.09
N ARG A 45 -23.35 -13.30 14.41
CA ARG A 45 -21.93 -13.27 14.02
C ARG A 45 -21.71 -13.52 12.53
N ASP A 46 -22.59 -14.28 11.88
CA ASP A 46 -22.50 -14.58 10.46
C ASP A 46 -22.97 -13.39 9.63
N ASP A 47 -24.08 -12.75 10.02
CA ASP A 47 -24.56 -11.52 9.39
C ASP A 47 -23.56 -10.37 9.55
N HIS A 48 -22.91 -10.27 10.72
CA HIS A 48 -21.86 -9.28 10.95
C HIS A 48 -20.67 -9.50 10.02
N ARG A 49 -20.25 -10.75 9.82
CA ARG A 49 -19.12 -11.09 8.94
C ARG A 49 -19.45 -10.84 7.47
N LEU A 50 -20.65 -11.20 7.02
CA LEU A 50 -21.11 -10.96 5.65
C LEU A 50 -21.16 -9.47 5.33
N LEU A 51 -21.74 -8.66 6.22
CA LEU A 51 -21.80 -7.23 6.03
C LEU A 51 -20.41 -6.58 6.07
N LEU A 52 -19.52 -7.06 6.95
CA LEU A 52 -18.16 -6.55 7.01
C LEU A 52 -17.41 -6.82 5.70
N ASP A 53 -17.56 -8.00 5.11
CA ASP A 53 -16.91 -8.34 3.85
C ASP A 53 -17.46 -7.51 2.68
N GLU A 54 -18.77 -7.28 2.63
CA GLU A 54 -19.40 -6.39 1.64
C GLU A 54 -18.87 -4.94 1.78
N LEU A 55 -18.76 -4.45 3.01
CA LEU A 55 -18.24 -3.12 3.30
C LEU A 55 -16.72 -3.02 3.08
N ALA A 56 -15.99 -4.13 3.10
CA ALA A 56 -14.55 -4.19 2.89
C ALA A 56 -14.16 -4.17 1.40
N GLU A 57 -15.03 -4.61 0.50
CA GLU A 57 -14.80 -4.61 -0.94
C GLU A 57 -14.40 -3.25 -1.55
N PRO A 58 -15.09 -2.11 -1.24
CA PRO A 58 -14.64 -0.80 -1.70
C PRO A 58 -13.27 -0.41 -1.12
N PHE A 59 -12.93 -0.86 0.09
CA PHE A 59 -11.60 -0.62 0.64
C PHE A 59 -10.56 -1.42 -0.13
N ARG A 60 -10.80 -2.70 -0.43
CA ARG A 60 -9.89 -3.56 -1.25
C ARG A 60 -9.54 -2.90 -2.57
N ARG A 61 -10.53 -2.36 -3.29
CA ARG A 61 -10.32 -1.69 -4.59
C ARG A 61 -9.52 -0.39 -4.48
N ASN A 62 -9.60 0.29 -3.35
CA ASN A 62 -8.89 1.53 -3.08
C ASN A 62 -7.47 1.31 -2.54
N MET A 63 -7.03 0.06 -2.31
CA MET A 63 -5.64 -0.27 -1.92
C MET A 63 -4.72 -0.35 -3.14
N ASN A 64 -4.74 0.69 -3.97
CA ASN A 64 -3.90 0.73 -5.17
C ASN A 64 -2.61 1.54 -4.91
N PRO A 65 -1.51 1.22 -5.62
CA PRO A 65 -0.23 1.89 -5.40
C PRO A 65 -0.25 3.35 -5.88
N TRP A 66 -1.15 3.67 -6.81
CA TRP A 66 -1.35 5.02 -7.37
C TRP A 66 -1.63 6.07 -6.31
N ARG A 67 -2.37 5.70 -5.25
CA ARG A 67 -2.64 6.62 -4.14
C ARG A 67 -1.37 6.95 -3.35
N GLY A 68 -0.46 5.99 -3.19
CA GLY A 68 0.85 6.21 -2.57
C GLY A 68 1.79 7.05 -3.45
N ALA A 69 1.72 6.90 -4.77
CA ALA A 69 2.43 7.75 -5.72
C ALA A 69 1.96 9.21 -5.65
N GLN A 70 0.65 9.45 -5.51
CA GLN A 70 0.11 10.81 -5.32
C GLN A 70 0.58 11.48 -4.03
N MET A 71 0.85 10.69 -2.99
CA MET A 71 1.34 11.18 -1.69
C MET A 71 2.87 11.31 -1.65
N ALA A 72 3.56 11.20 -2.79
CA ALA A 72 5.02 11.22 -2.92
C ALA A 72 5.75 10.18 -2.05
N THR A 73 5.07 9.07 -1.71
CA THR A 73 5.65 7.99 -0.90
C THR A 73 6.23 6.87 -1.77
N ILE A 74 5.91 6.87 -3.07
CA ILE A 74 6.39 5.90 -4.07
C ILE A 74 6.91 6.72 -5.26
N ASP A 75 8.15 6.49 -5.65
CA ASP A 75 8.78 7.22 -6.76
C ASP A 75 8.30 6.72 -8.11
N ASN A 76 8.16 5.40 -8.26
CA ASN A 76 7.80 4.81 -9.54
C ASN A 76 6.99 3.52 -9.39
N ILE A 77 6.02 3.35 -10.28
CA ILE A 77 5.26 2.12 -10.44
C ILE A 77 5.78 1.44 -11.70
N ILE A 78 6.41 0.27 -11.55
CA ILE A 78 7.13 -0.44 -12.60
C ILE A 78 6.57 -1.84 -12.81
N ASP A 79 6.70 -2.38 -14.02
CA ASP A 79 6.38 -3.79 -14.26
C ASP A 79 7.37 -4.69 -13.51
N PRO A 80 6.95 -5.82 -12.93
CA PRO A 80 7.86 -6.81 -12.35
C PRO A 80 9.09 -7.14 -13.22
N VAL A 81 8.96 -7.19 -14.55
CA VAL A 81 10.08 -7.47 -15.46
C VAL A 81 11.14 -6.36 -15.50
N GLU A 82 10.74 -5.12 -15.20
CA GLU A 82 11.63 -3.95 -15.16
C GLU A 82 12.38 -3.83 -13.82
N THR A 83 12.05 -4.65 -12.81
CA THR A 83 12.65 -4.54 -11.48
C THR A 83 14.18 -4.59 -11.52
N ARG A 84 14.74 -5.58 -12.24
CA ARG A 84 16.20 -5.77 -12.31
C ARG A 84 16.93 -4.55 -12.92
N PRO A 85 16.59 -4.07 -14.13
CA PRO A 85 17.27 -2.90 -14.69
C PRO A 85 17.08 -1.63 -13.86
N ARG A 86 15.91 -1.43 -13.24
CA ARG A 86 15.63 -0.26 -12.40
C ARG A 86 16.48 -0.24 -11.13
N VAL A 87 16.64 -1.38 -10.48
CA VAL A 87 17.50 -1.52 -9.30
C VAL A 87 18.98 -1.28 -9.65
N ILE A 88 19.45 -1.78 -10.79
CA ILE A 88 20.83 -1.51 -11.26
C ILE A 88 21.03 -0.01 -11.48
N GLN A 89 20.10 0.66 -12.16
CA GLN A 89 20.16 2.12 -12.37
C GLN A 89 20.19 2.91 -11.07
N ALA A 90 19.38 2.51 -10.07
CA ALA A 90 19.38 3.12 -8.74
C ALA A 90 20.75 3.01 -8.07
N PHE A 91 21.39 1.83 -8.11
CA PHE A 91 22.73 1.65 -7.55
C PHE A 91 23.82 2.39 -8.33
N GLU A 92 23.73 2.45 -9.65
CA GLU A 92 24.67 3.23 -10.46
C GLU A 92 24.59 4.73 -10.17
N ALA A 93 23.38 5.25 -9.94
CA ALA A 93 23.17 6.64 -9.56
C ALA A 93 23.85 6.96 -8.21
N LEU A 94 23.74 6.06 -7.22
CA LEU A 94 24.39 6.20 -5.92
C LEU A 94 25.92 6.06 -6.01
N GLY A 95 26.42 5.12 -6.80
CA GLY A 95 27.86 4.87 -7.00
C GLY A 95 28.60 6.04 -7.65
N ARG A 96 27.90 6.89 -8.41
CA ARG A 96 28.46 8.12 -9.01
C ARG A 96 28.51 9.31 -8.05
N GLY A 97 27.81 9.24 -6.91
CA GLY A 97 27.71 10.28 -5.89
C GLY A 97 28.71 10.18 -4.72
N GLY A 98 29.39 9.04 -4.54
CA GLY A 98 30.30 8.77 -3.42
C GLY A 98 31.68 9.45 -3.43
N ARG A 99 31.84 10.56 -4.17
CA ARG A 99 33.04 11.42 -4.12
C ARG A 99 32.63 12.89 -4.09
N ARG A 100 32.02 13.33 -3.00
CA ARG A 100 32.05 14.72 -2.55
C ARG A 100 32.14 14.75 -1.04
#